data_AF-A0A0M4HBN2-F1
#
_entry.id   AF-A0A0M4HBN2-F1
#
_cell.length_a   1.000
_cell.length_b   1.000
_cell.length_c   1.000
_cell.angle_alpha   90.00
_cell.angle_beta   90.00
_cell.angle_gamma   90.00
#
_symmetry.space_group_name_H-M   'P 1'
#
loop_
_entity.id
_entity.type
_entity.pdbx_description
1 polymer ?
#
loop_
_entity_poly.entity_id
_entity_poly.type
_entity_poly.pdbx_seq_one_letter_code
_entity_poly.pdbx_strand_id
1 'polypeptide(L)'
;MHSLLLSGLCSLSSLFISGCATAPVVTAPTTTRAPAPKFPATAVTTAAAPLQVGAEQFAKYLPQLRGKRVGLVVNQTSRVGASHLVDTLLAQGVQVRSIFAPEHGFRGEAADGATIKDGRDTRSGLPVRSLYGATKKPTPEMLQDLDVLVFDIQDVGVRFYTFISTLHYVMEAAAEQGKEVIVLDRPNPNGYYVDGPVLEPAHKSFVGMHPIPIVHGLTVGELARMINGQKWLAGGRQARLTVVPVAHYTHATRYVLPVRPSPNLPTARAVQLYPSVCLFEGTDVSVGRGTDMPFEVIGSPMQPATRPYQFTPRPNVGSPLPPQNGKLCYGLNLHQPTADDSTGFTLKYLLDFYRQSTAKEKFFGKYFEQLSGTLSLRQQIIAGKSEGEIRQSWEPALGQYKLMRKQYLLYPDFK
;
A
#
# COMPACT_ATOMS: atom_id res chain seq x y z
N MET A 1 33.36 -34.09 47.94
CA MET A 1 34.70 -34.03 48.57
C MET A 1 35.31 -32.70 48.18
N HIS A 2 35.54 -31.84 49.20
CA HIS A 2 36.44 -30.69 49.27
C HIS A 2 36.21 -29.49 48.32
N SER A 3 36.34 -28.22 48.71
CA SER A 3 36.29 -27.51 50.00
C SER A 3 36.57 -26.03 49.71
N LEU A 4 35.90 -25.14 50.45
CA LEU A 4 36.35 -23.89 51.11
C LEU A 4 37.36 -22.90 50.43
N LEU A 5 37.12 -21.57 50.34
CA LEU A 5 36.94 -20.46 51.34
C LEU A 5 38.26 -19.70 51.68
N LEU A 6 38.09 -18.46 52.18
CA LEU A 6 39.03 -17.43 52.73
C LEU A 6 39.60 -16.38 51.74
N SER A 7 39.37 -15.05 51.84
CA SER A 7 39.42 -14.02 52.91
C SER A 7 40.76 -13.29 53.01
N GLY A 8 40.77 -11.95 53.07
CA GLY A 8 41.94 -11.15 53.45
C GLY A 8 41.67 -9.65 53.48
N LEU A 9 41.62 -9.09 54.69
CA LEU A 9 41.39 -7.68 55.07
C LEU A 9 42.71 -6.88 55.24
N CYS A 10 42.55 -5.54 55.19
CA CYS A 10 43.21 -4.48 55.97
C CYS A 10 44.75 -4.26 55.97
N SER A 11 45.13 -2.98 55.79
CA SER A 11 46.10 -2.30 56.67
C SER A 11 46.03 -0.76 56.56
N LEU A 12 45.81 -0.10 57.73
CA LEU A 12 46.01 1.33 58.05
C LEU A 12 47.52 1.67 58.04
N SER A 13 48.01 2.92 57.91
CA SER A 13 48.12 3.99 58.94
C SER A 13 49.02 5.11 58.33
N SER A 14 48.93 6.42 58.59
CA SER A 14 49.32 7.10 59.83
C SER A 14 49.11 8.64 59.74
N LEU A 15 48.82 9.26 60.88
CA LEU A 15 48.69 10.71 61.16
C LEU A 15 50.04 11.45 61.19
N PHE A 16 50.02 12.80 61.09
CA PHE A 16 50.54 13.70 62.13
C PHE A 16 49.99 15.15 61.99
N ILE A 17 49.98 15.85 63.13
CA ILE A 17 49.24 17.08 63.51
C ILE A 17 50.19 18.30 63.56
N SER A 18 49.69 19.50 63.23
CA SER A 18 49.97 20.82 63.86
C SER A 18 49.16 21.89 63.08
N GLY A 19 48.57 22.97 63.58
CA GLY A 19 48.66 23.79 64.80
C GLY A 19 48.27 25.23 64.39
N CYS A 20 47.46 25.93 65.20
CA CYS A 20 46.71 27.17 64.89
C CYS A 20 47.52 28.42 64.44
N ALA A 21 46.90 29.27 63.60
CA ALA A 21 47.05 30.74 63.64
C ALA A 21 45.89 31.46 62.90
N THR A 22 45.40 32.54 63.50
CA THR A 22 44.32 33.43 63.05
C THR A 22 44.81 34.63 62.24
N ALA A 23 44.06 35.03 61.19
CA ALA A 23 43.80 36.42 60.69
C ALA A 23 43.41 36.39 59.18
N PRO A 24 42.92 37.49 58.58
CA PRO A 24 41.76 38.32 58.90
C PRO A 24 40.70 38.26 57.78
N VAL A 25 39.49 38.76 58.07
CA VAL A 25 38.37 38.88 57.12
C VAL A 25 38.71 39.91 56.04
N VAL A 26 38.80 39.48 54.78
CA VAL A 26 38.86 40.33 53.59
C VAL A 26 37.49 40.31 52.92
N THR A 27 36.87 41.49 52.85
CA THR A 27 35.62 41.73 52.11
C THR A 27 35.86 41.58 50.60
N ALA A 28 35.16 40.63 49.98
CA ALA A 28 35.16 40.41 48.54
C ALA A 28 34.23 41.42 47.81
N PRO A 29 34.56 41.86 46.59
CA PRO A 29 33.82 42.88 45.87
C PRO A 29 32.53 42.34 45.24
N THR A 30 31.50 43.18 45.25
CA THR A 30 30.16 42.94 44.70
C THR A 30 30.23 42.78 43.17
N THR A 31 30.16 41.54 42.68
CA THR A 31 29.92 41.27 41.25
C THR A 31 28.44 41.46 40.93
N THR A 32 28.14 42.47 40.11
CA THR A 32 26.84 42.69 39.49
C THR A 32 26.46 41.50 38.62
N ARG A 33 25.44 40.75 39.06
CA ARG A 33 24.88 39.61 38.32
C ARG A 33 24.09 40.13 37.12
N ALA A 34 24.57 39.84 35.92
CA ALA A 34 23.85 40.11 34.68
C ALA A 34 22.46 39.41 34.69
N PRO A 35 21.42 40.01 34.07
CA PRO A 35 20.10 39.37 34.01
C PRO A 35 20.20 38.04 33.26
N ALA A 36 19.60 37.00 33.81
CA ALA A 36 19.48 35.71 33.12
C ALA A 36 18.75 35.92 31.78
N PRO A 37 19.19 35.27 30.69
CA PRO A 37 18.50 35.36 29.41
C PRO A 37 17.08 34.82 29.58
N LYS A 38 16.08 35.66 29.31
CA LYS A 38 14.69 35.23 29.19
C LYS A 38 14.60 34.35 27.95
N PHE A 39 14.65 33.03 28.14
CA PHE A 39 14.31 32.08 27.09
C PHE A 39 12.89 32.40 26.61
N PRO A 40 12.66 32.61 25.30
CA PRO A 40 11.32 32.78 24.79
C PRO A 40 10.52 31.53 25.17
N ALA A 41 9.33 31.74 25.73
CA ALA A 41 8.41 30.66 26.05
C ALA A 41 8.26 29.79 24.80
N THR A 42 8.69 28.52 24.90
CA THR A 42 8.51 27.52 23.86
C THR A 42 7.04 27.51 23.48
N ALA A 43 6.76 27.94 22.25
CA ALA A 43 5.43 27.82 21.68
C ALA A 43 5.01 26.36 21.82
N VAL A 44 3.95 26.13 22.60
CA VAL A 44 3.31 24.82 22.71
C VAL A 44 2.88 24.48 21.29
N THR A 45 3.65 23.61 20.64
CA THR A 45 3.31 23.10 19.33
C THR A 45 2.12 22.20 19.57
N THR A 46 0.90 22.68 19.31
CA THR A 46 -0.30 21.85 19.31
C THR A 46 0.00 20.64 18.45
N ALA A 47 0.03 19.45 19.07
CA ALA A 47 0.24 18.19 18.36
C ALA A 47 -0.76 18.13 17.20
N ALA A 48 -0.27 17.87 15.99
CA ALA A 48 -1.13 17.73 14.83
C ALA A 48 -2.17 16.64 15.12
N ALA A 49 -3.44 16.92 14.82
CA ALA A 49 -4.52 15.95 15.03
C ALA A 49 -4.20 14.64 14.29
N PRO A 50 -4.50 13.47 14.90
CA PRO A 50 -4.16 12.18 14.33
C PRO A 50 -4.92 11.95 13.02
N LEU A 51 -4.28 11.28 12.06
CA LEU A 51 -4.92 10.86 10.82
C LEU A 51 -6.16 10.01 11.11
N GLN A 52 -7.27 10.27 10.41
CA GLN A 52 -8.50 9.49 10.51
C GLN A 52 -8.96 9.07 9.12
N VAL A 53 -9.13 7.77 8.90
CA VAL A 53 -9.63 7.25 7.61
C VAL A 53 -11.11 7.60 7.43
N GLY A 54 -11.63 7.49 6.21
CA GLY A 54 -13.05 7.78 5.93
C GLY A 54 -14.00 6.96 6.80
N ALA A 55 -13.65 5.69 7.05
CA ALA A 55 -14.46 4.77 7.85
C ALA A 55 -14.59 5.15 9.34
N GLU A 56 -13.64 5.91 9.90
CA GLU A 56 -13.66 6.37 11.29
C GLU A 56 -14.51 7.64 11.49
N GLN A 57 -14.88 8.32 10.40
CA GLN A 57 -15.57 9.61 10.44
C GLN A 57 -17.09 9.44 10.33
N PHE A 58 -17.69 8.67 11.25
CA PHE A 58 -19.11 8.28 11.25
C PHE A 58 -20.10 9.41 10.95
N ALA A 59 -19.90 10.59 11.57
CA ALA A 59 -20.78 11.73 11.39
C ALA A 59 -20.90 12.20 9.93
N LYS A 60 -19.89 11.92 9.09
CA LYS A 60 -19.87 12.32 7.67
C LYS A 60 -20.73 11.42 6.79
N TYR A 61 -21.01 10.18 7.19
CA TYR A 61 -21.67 9.21 6.31
C TYR A 61 -22.85 8.46 6.94
N LEU A 62 -22.91 8.24 8.26
CA LEU A 62 -24.05 7.56 8.88
C LEU A 62 -25.41 8.22 8.59
N PRO A 63 -25.54 9.56 8.57
CA PRO A 63 -26.81 10.18 8.19
C PRO A 63 -27.29 9.78 6.78
N GLN A 64 -26.36 9.55 5.85
CA GLN A 64 -26.64 9.15 4.48
C GLN A 64 -27.05 7.67 4.36
N LEU A 65 -26.73 6.84 5.35
CA LEU A 65 -27.07 5.42 5.38
C LEU A 65 -28.39 5.12 6.13
N ARG A 66 -28.94 6.09 6.87
CA ARG A 66 -30.15 5.89 7.66
C ARG A 66 -31.33 5.52 6.77
N GLY A 67 -31.97 4.39 7.07
CA GLY A 67 -33.12 3.88 6.32
C GLY A 67 -32.79 3.29 4.94
N LYS A 68 -31.52 3.31 4.50
CA LYS A 68 -31.09 2.72 3.22
C LYS A 68 -30.68 1.27 3.40
N ARG A 69 -30.92 0.45 2.38
CA ARG A 69 -30.39 -0.91 2.24
C ARG A 69 -28.98 -0.85 1.70
N VAL A 70 -28.01 -1.21 2.54
CA VAL A 70 -26.58 -0.98 2.27
C VAL A 70 -25.90 -2.27 1.78
N GLY A 71 -25.21 -2.17 0.65
CA GLY A 71 -24.21 -3.16 0.24
C GLY A 71 -22.81 -2.69 0.61
N LEU A 72 -21.99 -3.57 1.17
CA LEU A 72 -20.61 -3.24 1.59
C LEU A 72 -19.60 -3.94 0.69
N VAL A 73 -18.79 -3.17 -0.04
CA VAL A 73 -17.62 -3.66 -0.78
C VAL A 73 -16.40 -3.50 0.11
N VAL A 74 -15.98 -4.60 0.73
CA VAL A 74 -15.05 -4.61 1.86
C VAL A 74 -14.12 -5.82 1.78
N ASN A 75 -12.96 -5.72 2.44
CA ASN A 75 -12.10 -6.85 2.70
C ASN A 75 -11.50 -6.80 4.12
N GLN A 76 -10.50 -7.63 4.44
CA GLN A 76 -9.92 -7.71 5.78
C GLN A 76 -9.29 -6.39 6.27
N THR A 77 -9.00 -5.46 5.35
CA THR A 77 -8.43 -4.15 5.63
C THR A 77 -9.46 -3.11 6.07
N SER A 78 -10.75 -3.40 5.90
CA SER A 78 -11.90 -2.54 6.22
C SER A 78 -12.13 -2.44 7.74
N ARG A 79 -11.09 -2.02 8.47
CA ARG A 79 -11.11 -1.89 9.93
C ARG A 79 -11.44 -0.47 10.37
N VAL A 80 -12.10 -0.40 11.52
CA VAL A 80 -12.36 0.80 12.32
C VAL A 80 -11.94 0.47 13.75
N GLY A 81 -10.78 0.99 14.16
CA GLY A 81 -10.08 0.51 15.35
C GLY A 81 -9.83 -1.01 15.28
N ALA A 82 -10.26 -1.75 16.31
CA ALA A 82 -10.09 -3.20 16.37
C ALA A 82 -11.18 -3.99 15.61
N SER A 83 -12.28 -3.36 15.21
CA SER A 83 -13.45 -4.01 14.62
C SER A 83 -13.48 -3.89 13.09
N HIS A 84 -14.13 -4.85 12.44
CA HIS A 84 -14.41 -4.77 11.01
C HIS A 84 -15.60 -3.85 10.74
N LEU A 85 -15.58 -3.09 9.64
CA LEU A 85 -16.61 -2.10 9.30
C LEU A 85 -18.02 -2.71 9.27
N VAL A 86 -18.17 -3.92 8.71
CA VAL A 86 -19.46 -4.66 8.73
C VAL A 86 -20.04 -4.73 10.14
N ASP A 87 -19.24 -5.20 11.09
CA ASP A 87 -19.68 -5.43 12.47
C ASP A 87 -19.99 -4.09 13.16
N THR A 88 -19.16 -3.07 12.88
CA THR A 88 -19.35 -1.70 13.37
C THR A 88 -20.65 -1.08 12.85
N LEU A 89 -20.96 -1.18 11.56
CA LEU A 89 -22.17 -0.58 10.98
C LEU A 89 -23.45 -1.30 11.43
N LEU A 90 -23.41 -2.62 11.59
CA LEU A 90 -24.51 -3.37 12.19
C LEU A 90 -24.80 -2.91 13.63
N ALA A 91 -23.76 -2.73 14.44
CA ALA A 91 -23.89 -2.22 15.82
C ALA A 91 -24.43 -0.78 15.86
N GLN A 92 -24.20 0.01 14.81
CA GLN A 92 -24.76 1.36 14.63
C GLN A 92 -26.18 1.37 14.05
N GLY A 93 -26.82 0.20 13.89
CA GLY A 93 -28.19 0.07 13.38
C GLY A 93 -28.34 0.30 11.88
N VAL A 94 -27.25 0.23 11.11
CA VAL A 94 -27.29 0.33 9.64
C VAL A 94 -27.87 -0.96 9.05
N GLN A 95 -28.79 -0.84 8.09
CA GLN A 95 -29.39 -1.98 7.40
C GLN A 95 -28.46 -2.54 6.32
N VAL A 96 -27.37 -3.20 6.73
CA VAL A 96 -26.51 -3.94 5.82
C VAL A 96 -27.26 -5.15 5.27
N ARG A 97 -27.35 -5.28 3.94
CA ARG A 97 -28.08 -6.36 3.25
C ARG A 97 -27.18 -7.35 2.54
N SER A 98 -26.01 -6.91 2.07
CA SER A 98 -25.08 -7.78 1.34
C SER A 98 -23.64 -7.31 1.52
N ILE A 99 -22.72 -8.27 1.52
CA ILE A 99 -21.28 -8.05 1.49
C ILE A 99 -20.77 -8.46 0.12
N PHE A 100 -19.91 -7.64 -0.48
CA PHE A 100 -19.22 -7.89 -1.72
C PHE A 100 -17.73 -8.00 -1.40
N ALA A 101 -17.18 -9.20 -1.56
CA ALA A 101 -15.77 -9.47 -1.33
C ALA A 101 -15.03 -9.51 -2.67
N PRO A 102 -13.96 -8.73 -2.87
CA PRO A 102 -13.10 -8.83 -4.05
C PRO A 102 -12.21 -10.08 -3.93
N GLU A 103 -10.94 -10.01 -4.32
CA GLU A 103 -9.98 -11.09 -4.11
C GLU A 103 -9.70 -11.35 -2.60
N HIS A 104 -9.30 -12.57 -2.25
CA HIS A 104 -8.85 -13.00 -0.90
C HIS A 104 -9.90 -13.04 0.24
N GLY A 105 -11.18 -12.87 -0.08
CA GLY A 105 -12.26 -12.88 0.90
C GLY A 105 -12.38 -11.55 1.62
N PHE A 106 -13.20 -11.48 2.67
CA PHE A 106 -13.36 -10.23 3.43
C PHE A 106 -12.96 -10.29 4.90
N ARG A 107 -12.85 -11.47 5.53
CA ARG A 107 -12.30 -11.60 6.89
C ARG A 107 -10.81 -11.95 6.95
N GLY A 108 -10.17 -12.14 5.79
CA GLY A 108 -8.73 -12.44 5.70
C GLY A 108 -8.38 -13.89 6.00
N GLU A 109 -9.37 -14.79 5.94
CA GLU A 109 -9.26 -16.22 6.23
C GLU A 109 -9.08 -17.08 4.96
N ALA A 110 -9.20 -16.49 3.76
CA ALA A 110 -9.05 -17.20 2.49
C ALA A 110 -7.62 -17.07 1.91
N ALA A 111 -7.17 -18.10 1.20
CA ALA A 111 -5.88 -18.13 0.48
C ALA A 111 -5.91 -17.28 -0.81
N ASP A 112 -4.73 -16.91 -1.34
CA ASP A 112 -4.60 -16.21 -2.64
C ASP A 112 -5.16 -17.03 -3.80
N GLY A 113 -5.91 -16.38 -4.69
CA GLY A 113 -6.53 -17.01 -5.85
C GLY A 113 -7.63 -18.03 -5.52
N ALA A 114 -7.95 -18.25 -4.24
CA ALA A 114 -9.07 -19.10 -3.86
C ALA A 114 -10.37 -18.42 -4.32
N THR A 115 -11.18 -19.14 -5.09
CA THR A 115 -12.52 -18.68 -5.45
C THR A 115 -13.35 -18.59 -4.17
N ILE A 116 -13.63 -17.37 -3.72
CA ILE A 116 -14.67 -17.16 -2.71
C ILE A 116 -15.96 -17.56 -3.41
N LYS A 117 -16.57 -18.64 -2.95
CA LYS A 117 -17.91 -19.00 -3.39
C LYS A 117 -18.89 -18.07 -2.69
N ASP A 118 -19.96 -17.71 -3.38
CA ASP A 118 -21.11 -17.07 -2.75
C ASP A 118 -21.51 -17.87 -1.50
N GLY A 119 -21.80 -17.15 -0.42
CA GLY A 119 -21.99 -17.78 0.88
C GLY A 119 -22.66 -16.85 1.88
N ARG A 120 -22.51 -17.19 3.15
CA ARG A 120 -22.95 -16.35 4.26
C ARG A 120 -21.79 -16.11 5.21
N ASP A 121 -21.71 -14.90 5.73
CA ASP A 121 -20.82 -14.59 6.83
C ASP A 121 -21.31 -15.30 8.08
N THR A 122 -20.46 -16.13 8.69
CA THR A 122 -20.82 -16.93 9.86
C THR A 122 -21.13 -16.07 11.08
N ARG A 123 -20.54 -14.86 11.16
CA ARG A 123 -20.73 -13.94 12.29
C ARG A 123 -22.03 -13.12 12.18
N SER A 124 -22.29 -12.52 11.03
CA SER A 124 -23.46 -11.64 10.83
C SER A 124 -24.66 -12.33 10.17
N GLY A 125 -24.47 -13.50 9.58
CA GLY A 125 -25.48 -14.19 8.77
C GLY A 125 -25.75 -13.55 7.40
N LEU A 126 -25.07 -12.45 7.06
CA LEU A 126 -25.27 -11.70 5.82
C LEU A 126 -24.80 -12.49 4.59
N PRO A 127 -25.47 -12.33 3.44
CA PRO A 127 -25.00 -12.91 2.19
C PRO A 127 -23.67 -12.26 1.77
N VAL A 128 -22.74 -13.09 1.33
CA VAL A 128 -21.43 -12.70 0.80
C VAL A 128 -21.40 -13.06 -0.68
N ARG A 129 -21.16 -12.06 -1.53
CA ARG A 129 -21.07 -12.18 -2.98
C ARG A 129 -19.62 -11.97 -3.40
N SER A 130 -19.11 -12.86 -4.25
CA SER A 130 -17.76 -12.73 -4.80
C SER A 130 -17.74 -11.76 -5.99
N LEU A 131 -16.83 -10.79 -5.95
CA LEU A 131 -16.49 -9.90 -7.06
C LEU A 131 -15.13 -10.28 -7.68
N TYR A 132 -14.86 -11.59 -7.76
CA TYR A 132 -13.65 -12.15 -8.34
C TYR A 132 -13.93 -13.34 -9.27
N GLY A 133 -12.96 -13.69 -10.11
CA GLY A 133 -13.07 -14.80 -11.05
C GLY A 133 -14.10 -14.51 -12.16
N ALA A 134 -15.17 -15.31 -12.22
CA ALA A 134 -16.21 -15.22 -13.25
C ALA A 134 -17.06 -13.94 -13.13
N THR A 135 -17.27 -13.45 -11.90
CA THR A 135 -18.12 -12.28 -11.63
C THR A 135 -17.25 -11.19 -11.02
N LYS A 136 -16.80 -10.22 -11.81
CA LYS A 136 -15.99 -9.08 -11.33
C LYS A 136 -16.80 -7.80 -11.13
N LYS A 137 -17.96 -7.72 -11.79
CA LYS A 137 -18.90 -6.62 -11.72
C LYS A 137 -20.17 -7.09 -11.01
N PRO A 138 -20.70 -6.34 -10.03
CA PRO A 138 -21.99 -6.68 -9.42
C PRO A 138 -23.07 -6.83 -10.48
N THR A 139 -23.85 -7.91 -10.43
CA THR A 139 -24.95 -8.12 -11.37
C THR A 139 -26.18 -7.31 -10.95
N PRO A 140 -27.14 -7.03 -11.86
CA PRO A 140 -28.38 -6.35 -11.50
C PRO A 140 -29.12 -7.02 -10.33
N GLU A 141 -29.15 -8.36 -10.29
CA GLU A 141 -29.80 -9.15 -9.25
C GLU A 141 -29.11 -8.98 -7.90
N MET A 142 -27.79 -8.83 -7.88
CA MET A 142 -27.06 -8.53 -6.63
C MET A 142 -27.38 -7.14 -6.09
N LEU A 143 -27.81 -6.21 -6.94
CA LEU A 143 -28.06 -4.81 -6.59
C LEU A 143 -29.55 -4.47 -6.40
N GLN A 144 -30.47 -5.36 -6.76
CA GLN A 144 -31.91 -5.10 -6.78
C GLN A 144 -32.42 -4.61 -5.41
N ASP A 145 -31.91 -5.20 -4.33
CA ASP A 145 -32.35 -4.95 -2.96
C ASP A 145 -31.48 -3.93 -2.22
N LEU A 146 -30.65 -3.18 -2.95
CA LEU A 146 -29.73 -2.19 -2.39
C LEU A 146 -30.11 -0.79 -2.87
N ASP A 147 -29.86 0.21 -2.03
CA ASP A 147 -30.02 1.62 -2.35
C ASP A 147 -28.66 2.32 -2.52
N VAL A 148 -27.66 1.85 -1.75
CA VAL A 148 -26.30 2.40 -1.72
C VAL A 148 -25.26 1.30 -1.59
N LEU A 149 -24.15 1.46 -2.30
CA LEU A 149 -22.93 0.68 -2.14
C LEU A 149 -21.88 1.51 -1.39
N VAL A 150 -21.34 0.98 -0.31
CA VAL A 150 -20.21 1.59 0.40
C VAL A 150 -18.95 0.81 0.05
N PHE A 151 -17.95 1.50 -0.49
CA PHE A 151 -16.64 0.94 -0.78
C PHE A 151 -15.64 1.39 0.29
N ASP A 152 -15.03 0.44 0.99
CA ASP A 152 -14.00 0.70 2.00
C ASP A 152 -12.92 -0.38 1.90
N ILE A 153 -11.87 -0.15 1.11
CA ILE A 153 -10.77 -1.11 0.94
C ILE A 153 -9.45 -0.36 0.88
N GLN A 154 -8.45 -0.84 1.62
CA GLN A 154 -7.08 -0.33 1.56
C GLN A 154 -6.39 -0.80 0.27
N ASP A 155 -6.05 0.16 -0.58
CA ASP A 155 -5.24 -0.03 -1.78
C ASP A 155 -3.74 0.20 -1.51
N VAL A 156 -2.88 -0.02 -2.50
CA VAL A 156 -1.42 0.21 -2.42
C VAL A 156 -0.89 1.25 -3.41
N GLY A 157 -1.74 1.88 -4.22
CA GLY A 157 -1.37 2.98 -5.10
C GLY A 157 -0.76 2.57 -6.43
N VAL A 158 -1.05 1.37 -6.90
CA VAL A 158 -0.42 0.78 -8.08
C VAL A 158 -1.48 0.22 -9.03
N ARG A 159 -1.37 0.56 -10.32
CA ARG A 159 -2.41 0.29 -11.33
C ARG A 159 -2.83 -1.17 -11.42
N PHE A 160 -1.88 -2.09 -11.26
CA PHE A 160 -2.14 -3.53 -11.34
C PHE A 160 -2.59 -4.16 -10.01
N TYR A 161 -2.78 -3.36 -8.97
CA TYR A 161 -3.49 -3.80 -7.76
C TYR A 161 -5.00 -3.65 -7.97
N THR A 162 -5.73 -4.76 -8.02
CA THR A 162 -7.02 -4.81 -8.73
C THR A 162 -8.22 -4.24 -7.96
N PHE A 163 -8.05 -3.75 -6.73
CA PHE A 163 -9.17 -3.16 -5.97
C PHE A 163 -9.71 -1.89 -6.62
N ILE A 164 -8.88 -1.11 -7.31
CA ILE A 164 -9.35 0.04 -8.13
C ILE A 164 -10.13 -0.41 -9.38
N SER A 165 -9.87 -1.61 -9.89
CA SER A 165 -10.67 -2.22 -10.97
C SER A 165 -12.02 -2.71 -10.45
N THR A 166 -12.05 -3.28 -9.24
CA THR A 166 -13.32 -3.59 -8.54
C THR A 166 -14.13 -2.31 -8.30
N LEU A 167 -13.49 -1.24 -7.83
CA LEU A 167 -14.15 0.07 -7.65
C LEU A 167 -14.78 0.58 -8.95
N HIS A 168 -14.07 0.49 -10.08
CA HIS A 168 -14.62 0.86 -11.38
C HIS A 168 -15.89 0.07 -11.72
N TYR A 169 -15.87 -1.26 -11.57
CA TYR A 169 -17.05 -2.07 -11.87
C TYR A 169 -18.21 -1.84 -10.90
N VAL A 170 -17.93 -1.59 -9.62
CA VAL A 170 -18.94 -1.20 -8.62
C VAL A 170 -19.60 0.12 -9.02
N MET A 171 -18.80 1.12 -9.39
CA MET A 171 -19.30 2.41 -9.86
C MET A 171 -20.12 2.28 -11.15
N GLU A 172 -19.66 1.46 -12.10
CA GLU A 172 -20.36 1.22 -13.35
C GLU A 172 -21.71 0.55 -13.12
N ALA A 173 -21.75 -0.54 -12.35
CA ALA A 173 -22.98 -1.24 -12.03
C ALA A 173 -23.96 -0.34 -11.24
N ALA A 174 -23.45 0.46 -10.31
CA ALA A 174 -24.27 1.44 -9.59
C ALA A 174 -24.86 2.50 -10.52
N ALA A 175 -24.08 3.03 -11.46
CA ALA A 175 -24.54 4.02 -12.43
C ALA A 175 -25.60 3.44 -13.39
N GLU A 176 -25.48 2.17 -13.78
CA GLU A 176 -26.46 1.46 -14.60
C GLU A 176 -27.77 1.20 -13.87
N GLN A 177 -27.70 0.86 -12.57
CA GLN A 177 -28.86 0.47 -11.77
C GLN A 177 -29.42 1.63 -10.91
N GLY A 178 -28.94 2.86 -11.14
CA GLY A 178 -29.38 4.04 -10.40
C GLY A 178 -29.18 3.92 -8.89
N LYS A 179 -28.03 3.37 -8.45
CA LYS A 179 -27.62 3.24 -7.05
C LYS A 179 -26.63 4.34 -6.65
N GLU A 180 -26.58 4.66 -5.37
CA GLU A 180 -25.54 5.55 -4.84
C GLU A 180 -24.25 4.77 -4.53
N VAL A 181 -23.11 5.46 -4.61
CA VAL A 181 -21.80 4.93 -4.20
C VAL A 181 -21.19 5.87 -3.18
N ILE A 182 -20.81 5.35 -2.02
CA ILE A 182 -20.04 6.06 -0.99
C ILE A 182 -18.66 5.41 -0.89
N VAL A 183 -17.60 6.16 -1.16
CA VAL A 183 -16.22 5.71 -0.94
C VAL A 183 -15.75 6.25 0.41
N LEU A 184 -15.43 5.35 1.33
CA LEU A 184 -14.76 5.67 2.59
C LEU A 184 -13.26 5.65 2.30
N ASP A 185 -12.70 6.84 2.11
CA ASP A 185 -11.36 6.94 1.54
C ASP A 185 -10.27 6.51 2.53
N ARG A 186 -9.15 6.03 1.99
CA ARG A 186 -8.00 5.55 2.75
C ARG A 186 -6.70 6.12 2.16
N PRO A 187 -5.66 6.36 2.99
CA PRO A 187 -4.37 6.83 2.49
C PRO A 187 -3.79 5.91 1.44
N ASN A 188 -3.13 6.49 0.43
CA ASN A 188 -2.35 5.72 -0.53
C ASN A 188 -0.90 5.60 -0.01
N PRO A 189 -0.39 4.39 0.30
CA PRO A 189 0.98 4.23 0.79
C PRO A 189 2.05 4.61 -0.25
N ASN A 190 1.72 4.58 -1.54
CA ASN A 190 2.52 5.09 -2.66
C ASN A 190 1.95 6.41 -3.24
N GLY A 191 1.20 7.17 -2.43
CA GLY A 191 0.53 8.41 -2.85
C GLY A 191 1.46 9.61 -3.04
N TYR A 192 2.73 9.45 -2.67
CA TYR A 192 3.73 10.52 -2.55
C TYR A 192 4.57 10.78 -3.80
N TYR A 193 4.27 10.08 -4.89
CA TYR A 193 4.90 10.25 -6.18
C TYR A 193 3.97 9.74 -7.29
N VAL A 194 4.30 10.06 -8.55
CA VAL A 194 3.59 9.59 -9.74
C VAL A 194 4.61 9.19 -10.78
N ASP A 195 4.51 7.95 -11.27
CA ASP A 195 5.57 7.40 -12.11
C ASP A 195 5.15 6.18 -12.94
N GLY A 196 5.95 5.90 -13.96
CA GLY A 196 5.80 4.78 -14.88
C GLY A 196 4.94 5.10 -16.11
N PRO A 197 4.95 4.21 -17.11
CA PRO A 197 4.19 4.38 -18.35
C PRO A 197 2.68 4.42 -18.10
N VAL A 198 2.00 5.35 -18.76
CA VAL A 198 0.54 5.46 -18.78
C VAL A 198 -0.04 4.31 -19.62
N LEU A 199 -1.11 3.67 -19.12
CA LEU A 199 -1.75 2.56 -19.82
C LEU A 199 -2.31 2.99 -21.18
N GLU A 200 -1.89 2.29 -22.22
CA GLU A 200 -2.47 2.39 -23.56
C GLU A 200 -3.76 1.54 -23.65
N PRO A 201 -4.82 2.02 -24.32
CA PRO A 201 -6.10 1.31 -24.41
C PRO A 201 -6.01 -0.13 -24.94
N ALA A 202 -5.04 -0.41 -25.81
CA ALA A 202 -4.80 -1.74 -26.37
C ALA A 202 -4.41 -2.80 -25.32
N HIS A 203 -3.93 -2.36 -24.15
CA HIS A 203 -3.51 -3.24 -23.06
C HIS A 203 -4.47 -3.24 -21.87
N LYS A 204 -5.66 -2.62 -22.03
CA LYS A 204 -6.70 -2.61 -21.01
C LYS A 204 -7.08 -4.03 -20.58
N SER A 205 -7.09 -4.26 -19.28
CA SER A 205 -7.46 -5.54 -18.67
C SER A 205 -7.89 -5.32 -17.21
N PHE A 206 -8.22 -6.38 -16.48
CA PHE A 206 -8.57 -6.24 -15.06
C PHE A 206 -7.41 -5.74 -14.18
N VAL A 207 -6.16 -5.90 -14.61
CA VAL A 207 -4.96 -5.35 -13.94
C VAL A 207 -4.58 -3.95 -14.47
N GLY A 208 -5.45 -3.33 -15.26
CA GLY A 208 -5.24 -1.99 -15.79
C GLY A 208 -6.46 -1.54 -16.57
N MET A 209 -7.37 -0.83 -15.91
CA MET A 209 -8.67 -0.44 -16.50
C MET A 209 -8.68 0.95 -17.11
N HIS A 210 -7.78 1.83 -16.66
CA HIS A 210 -7.81 3.27 -16.92
C HIS A 210 -6.47 3.75 -17.47
N PRO A 211 -6.45 4.82 -18.30
CA PRO A 211 -5.22 5.43 -18.80
C PRO A 211 -4.49 6.22 -17.69
N ILE A 212 -4.00 5.49 -16.69
CA ILE A 212 -3.23 5.97 -15.54
C ILE A 212 -1.83 5.32 -15.56
N PRO A 213 -0.80 5.97 -14.99
CA PRO A 213 0.53 5.38 -14.90
C PRO A 213 0.58 4.25 -13.88
N ILE A 214 1.70 3.52 -13.82
CA ILE A 214 1.90 2.41 -12.87
C ILE A 214 1.66 2.88 -11.44
N VAL A 215 2.35 3.95 -11.02
CA VAL A 215 2.12 4.61 -9.74
C VAL A 215 1.28 5.86 -10.01
N HIS A 216 -0.01 5.76 -9.71
CA HIS A 216 -0.98 6.80 -10.07
C HIS A 216 -1.03 7.94 -9.05
N GLY A 217 -0.51 7.76 -7.84
CA GLY A 217 -0.39 8.81 -6.83
C GLY A 217 -1.73 9.43 -6.40
N LEU A 218 -2.83 8.67 -6.50
CA LEU A 218 -4.17 9.06 -6.06
C LEU A 218 -4.64 8.09 -4.97
N THR A 219 -5.40 8.59 -4.01
CA THR A 219 -6.23 7.74 -3.15
C THR A 219 -7.37 7.08 -3.95
N VAL A 220 -8.04 6.08 -3.36
CA VAL A 220 -9.18 5.43 -4.03
C VAL A 220 -10.35 6.38 -4.20
N GLY A 221 -10.56 7.32 -3.26
CA GLY A 221 -11.57 8.37 -3.35
C GLY A 221 -11.30 9.37 -4.48
N GLU A 222 -10.06 9.84 -4.63
CA GLU A 222 -9.67 10.72 -5.74
C GLU A 222 -9.76 9.99 -7.08
N LEU A 223 -9.35 8.72 -7.15
CA LEU A 223 -9.49 7.92 -8.36
C LEU A 223 -10.96 7.67 -8.71
N ALA A 224 -11.85 7.46 -7.73
CA ALA A 224 -13.29 7.39 -7.97
C ALA A 224 -13.81 8.69 -8.60
N ARG A 225 -13.41 9.86 -8.07
CA ARG A 225 -13.77 11.17 -8.65
C ARG A 225 -13.24 11.31 -10.07
N MET A 226 -12.01 10.85 -10.32
CA MET A 226 -11.38 10.87 -11.63
C MET A 226 -12.10 9.98 -12.64
N ILE A 227 -12.42 8.73 -12.27
CA ILE A 227 -13.22 7.80 -13.10
C ILE A 227 -14.54 8.45 -13.51
N ASN A 228 -15.22 9.10 -12.55
CA ASN A 228 -16.50 9.76 -12.77
C ASN A 228 -16.36 11.01 -13.65
N GLY A 229 -15.38 11.88 -13.36
CA GLY A 229 -15.18 13.14 -14.05
C GLY A 229 -14.63 13.00 -15.47
N GLN A 230 -13.79 11.98 -15.70
CA GLN A 230 -13.28 11.62 -17.02
C GLN A 230 -14.26 10.77 -17.84
N LYS A 231 -15.44 10.44 -17.28
CA LYS A 231 -16.49 9.63 -17.92
C LYS A 231 -15.96 8.28 -18.41
N TRP A 232 -15.14 7.62 -17.60
CA TRP A 232 -14.53 6.33 -17.95
C TRP A 232 -15.45 5.12 -17.78
N LEU A 233 -16.63 5.28 -17.17
CA LEU A 233 -17.65 4.24 -17.08
C LEU A 233 -18.31 4.03 -18.46
N ALA A 234 -18.81 2.81 -18.72
CA ALA A 234 -19.48 2.48 -19.97
C ALA A 234 -20.56 3.50 -20.38
N GLY A 235 -20.57 3.87 -21.65
CA GLY A 235 -21.50 4.87 -22.21
C GLY A 235 -21.27 6.30 -21.70
N GLY A 236 -20.12 6.58 -21.08
CA GLY A 236 -19.84 7.90 -20.48
C GLY A 236 -20.70 8.20 -19.26
N ARG A 237 -21.25 7.16 -18.61
CA ARG A 237 -22.09 7.29 -17.41
C ARG A 237 -21.31 7.86 -16.25
N GLN A 238 -22.05 8.40 -15.29
CA GLN A 238 -21.51 8.87 -14.03
C GLN A 238 -22.30 8.26 -12.88
N ALA A 239 -21.59 7.73 -11.88
CA ALA A 239 -22.18 7.23 -10.65
C ALA A 239 -22.59 8.42 -9.76
N ARG A 240 -23.65 8.24 -8.96
CA ARG A 240 -23.98 9.15 -7.86
C ARG A 240 -22.99 8.91 -6.72
N LEU A 241 -21.84 9.56 -6.81
CA LEU A 241 -20.66 9.33 -5.98
C LEU A 241 -20.57 10.34 -4.83
N THR A 242 -20.39 9.83 -3.62
CA THR A 242 -19.93 10.58 -2.46
C THR A 242 -18.59 10.00 -2.00
N VAL A 243 -17.63 10.87 -1.65
CA VAL A 243 -16.35 10.45 -1.06
C VAL A 243 -16.24 11.05 0.33
N VAL A 244 -15.93 10.21 1.33
CA VAL A 244 -15.58 10.65 2.68
C VAL A 244 -14.06 10.72 2.77
N PRO A 245 -13.46 11.93 2.70
CA PRO A 245 -12.00 12.07 2.63
C PRO A 245 -11.34 11.69 3.95
N VAL A 246 -10.07 11.30 3.87
CA VAL A 246 -9.19 11.10 5.03
C VAL A 246 -8.95 12.46 5.71
N ALA A 247 -9.07 12.51 7.04
CA ALA A 247 -8.70 13.71 7.79
C ALA A 247 -7.20 13.71 8.09
N HIS A 248 -6.57 14.89 8.02
CA HIS A 248 -5.15 15.11 8.36
C HIS A 248 -4.16 14.32 7.48
N TYR A 249 -4.52 14.10 6.21
CA TYR A 249 -3.68 13.46 5.20
C TYR A 249 -3.29 14.44 4.09
N THR A 250 -2.07 14.28 3.58
CA THR A 250 -1.55 14.94 2.39
C THR A 250 -0.84 13.91 1.54
N HIS A 251 -0.59 14.20 0.27
CA HIS A 251 0.22 13.29 -0.53
C HIS A 251 1.68 13.20 -0.07
N ALA A 252 2.18 14.14 0.75
CA ALA A 252 3.49 14.01 1.39
C ALA A 252 3.50 13.02 2.57
N THR A 253 2.33 12.67 3.12
CA THR A 253 2.21 11.79 4.29
C THR A 253 2.64 10.36 3.94
N ARG A 254 3.70 9.87 4.60
CA ARG A 254 4.08 8.45 4.55
C ARG A 254 3.12 7.65 5.41
N TYR A 255 2.54 6.61 4.85
CA TYR A 255 1.53 5.79 5.52
C TYR A 255 1.94 4.32 5.51
N VAL A 256 2.05 3.73 6.71
CA VAL A 256 2.29 2.30 6.91
C VAL A 256 0.95 1.63 7.13
N LEU A 257 0.68 0.57 6.37
CA LEU A 257 -0.60 -0.13 6.44
C LEU A 257 -0.72 -0.87 7.80
N PRO A 258 -1.80 -0.64 8.57
CA PRO A 258 -2.00 -1.33 9.84
C PRO A 258 -2.39 -2.80 9.66
N VAL A 259 -2.87 -3.16 8.47
CA VAL A 259 -3.28 -4.51 8.07
C VAL A 259 -2.67 -4.78 6.71
N ARG A 260 -2.03 -5.95 6.54
CA ARG A 260 -1.51 -6.36 5.22
C ARG A 260 -2.65 -6.39 4.18
N PRO A 261 -2.46 -5.78 3.00
CA PRO A 261 -3.52 -5.64 2.02
C PRO A 261 -3.76 -6.93 1.23
N SER A 262 -2.76 -7.81 1.15
CA SER A 262 -2.86 -9.17 0.63
C SER A 262 -1.91 -10.12 1.37
N PRO A 263 -2.11 -11.44 1.29
CA PRO A 263 -1.19 -12.43 1.82
C PRO A 263 0.26 -12.30 1.31
N ASN A 264 0.45 -11.86 0.07
CA ASN A 264 1.79 -11.66 -0.52
C ASN A 264 2.34 -10.24 -0.41
N LEU A 265 1.65 -9.30 0.23
CA LEU A 265 2.22 -8.00 0.62
C LEU A 265 2.29 -7.89 2.14
N PRO A 266 3.10 -8.72 2.82
CA PRO A 266 3.06 -8.86 4.27
C PRO A 266 3.69 -7.67 5.02
N THR A 267 4.59 -6.91 4.38
CA THR A 267 5.32 -5.83 5.05
C THR A 267 5.23 -4.50 4.29
N ALA A 268 5.60 -3.41 4.97
CA ALA A 268 5.76 -2.09 4.34
C ALA A 268 6.83 -2.10 3.23
N ARG A 269 7.85 -2.97 3.35
CA ARG A 269 8.90 -3.11 2.33
C ARG A 269 8.35 -3.74 1.06
N ALA A 270 7.59 -4.82 1.16
CA ALA A 270 6.89 -5.41 0.01
C ALA A 270 6.00 -4.37 -0.69
N VAL A 271 5.23 -3.58 0.07
CA VAL A 271 4.36 -2.51 -0.49
C VAL A 271 5.16 -1.43 -1.21
N GLN A 272 6.34 -1.05 -0.68
CA GLN A 272 7.24 -0.09 -1.31
C GLN A 272 7.86 -0.64 -2.61
N LEU A 273 8.26 -1.91 -2.62
CA LEU A 273 8.89 -2.56 -3.78
C LEU A 273 7.89 -2.97 -4.86
N TYR A 274 6.62 -3.16 -4.50
CA TYR A 274 5.57 -3.69 -5.36
C TYR A 274 5.46 -3.00 -6.74
N PRO A 275 5.50 -1.65 -6.87
CA PRO A 275 5.48 -0.98 -8.17
C PRO A 275 6.55 -1.47 -9.14
N SER A 276 7.77 -1.70 -8.64
CA SER A 276 8.93 -2.14 -9.45
C SER A 276 8.99 -3.66 -9.61
N VAL A 277 8.80 -4.39 -8.52
CA VAL A 277 8.99 -5.85 -8.50
C VAL A 277 7.84 -6.58 -9.19
N CYS A 278 6.60 -6.07 -9.12
CA CYS A 278 5.46 -6.77 -9.71
C CYS A 278 5.50 -6.83 -11.24
N LEU A 279 6.30 -6.00 -11.92
CA LEU A 279 6.55 -6.15 -13.36
C LEU A 279 7.14 -7.51 -13.71
N PHE A 280 7.88 -8.14 -12.79
CA PHE A 280 8.43 -9.48 -12.99
C PHE A 280 7.37 -10.58 -13.02
N GLU A 281 6.13 -10.35 -12.57
CA GLU A 281 5.03 -11.32 -12.80
C GLU A 281 4.71 -11.49 -14.29
N GLY A 282 5.12 -10.52 -15.12
CA GLY A 282 5.12 -10.62 -16.58
C GLY A 282 6.37 -11.27 -17.17
N THR A 283 7.24 -11.89 -16.37
CA THR A 283 8.54 -12.44 -16.79
C THR A 283 8.73 -13.88 -16.30
N ASP A 284 9.89 -14.49 -16.59
CA ASP A 284 10.30 -15.77 -16.02
C ASP A 284 10.84 -15.66 -14.57
N VAL A 285 10.98 -14.45 -14.04
CA VAL A 285 11.53 -14.18 -12.71
C VAL A 285 10.47 -14.34 -11.63
N SER A 286 10.75 -15.20 -10.65
CA SER A 286 9.96 -15.30 -9.43
C SER A 286 10.13 -14.05 -8.58
N VAL A 287 9.01 -13.51 -8.09
CA VAL A 287 8.94 -12.40 -7.14
C VAL A 287 8.89 -12.88 -5.68
N GLY A 288 9.35 -14.11 -5.40
CA GLY A 288 9.39 -14.63 -4.03
C GLY A 288 8.06 -15.15 -3.48
N ARG A 289 6.98 -15.21 -4.28
CA ARG A 289 5.77 -15.96 -3.91
C ARG A 289 6.14 -17.42 -3.62
N GLY A 290 5.57 -18.01 -2.58
CA GLY A 290 5.98 -19.33 -2.10
C GLY A 290 7.24 -19.32 -1.20
N THR A 291 7.63 -18.14 -0.71
CA THR A 291 8.64 -17.96 0.35
C THR A 291 8.06 -17.09 1.46
N ASP A 292 8.84 -16.80 2.50
CA ASP A 292 8.47 -15.87 3.56
C ASP A 292 8.71 -14.39 3.19
N MET A 293 9.28 -14.12 2.01
CA MET A 293 9.65 -12.77 1.53
C MET A 293 9.05 -12.45 0.13
N PRO A 294 7.73 -12.61 -0.10
CA PRO A 294 7.13 -12.23 -1.37
C PRO A 294 7.30 -10.72 -1.64
N PHE A 295 7.63 -10.40 -2.90
CA PHE A 295 8.00 -9.08 -3.42
C PHE A 295 9.25 -8.44 -2.78
N GLU A 296 9.95 -9.17 -1.92
CA GLU A 296 11.19 -8.72 -1.27
C GLU A 296 12.40 -9.57 -1.72
N VAL A 297 12.17 -10.60 -2.52
CA VAL A 297 13.23 -11.33 -3.24
C VAL A 297 12.81 -11.50 -4.70
N ILE A 298 13.79 -11.48 -5.59
CA ILE A 298 13.59 -11.72 -7.02
C ILE A 298 14.63 -12.71 -7.54
N GLY A 299 14.24 -13.66 -8.38
CA GLY A 299 15.15 -14.71 -8.87
C GLY A 299 14.54 -15.62 -9.92
N SER A 300 15.38 -16.21 -10.77
CA SER A 300 14.96 -17.23 -11.76
C SER A 300 16.04 -18.33 -11.86
N PRO A 301 15.68 -19.56 -12.23
CA PRO A 301 16.65 -20.56 -12.66
C PRO A 301 17.43 -20.15 -13.93
N MET A 302 16.90 -19.19 -14.70
CA MET A 302 17.55 -18.64 -15.92
C MET A 302 18.43 -17.41 -15.62
N GLN A 303 18.82 -17.21 -14.36
CA GLN A 303 19.81 -16.19 -13.97
C GLN A 303 21.15 -16.85 -13.67
N PRO A 304 22.28 -16.12 -13.80
CA PRO A 304 23.59 -16.66 -13.50
C PRO A 304 23.70 -17.13 -12.04
N ALA A 305 24.36 -18.27 -11.83
CA ALA A 305 24.60 -18.80 -10.48
C ALA A 305 25.51 -17.89 -9.62
N THR A 306 26.17 -16.90 -10.24
CA THR A 306 26.99 -15.89 -9.56
C THR A 306 26.18 -14.79 -8.85
N ARG A 307 24.85 -14.81 -8.99
CA ARG A 307 23.97 -13.89 -8.26
C ARG A 307 24.15 -14.07 -6.74
N PRO A 308 24.08 -12.99 -5.95
CA PRO A 308 24.45 -13.01 -4.53
C PRO A 308 23.42 -13.70 -3.62
N TYR A 309 22.24 -14.04 -4.14
CA TYR A 309 21.16 -14.64 -3.36
C TYR A 309 20.50 -15.79 -4.11
N GLN A 310 20.01 -16.77 -3.36
CA GLN A 310 19.29 -17.92 -3.89
C GLN A 310 18.11 -18.29 -3.01
N PHE A 311 17.02 -18.77 -3.62
CA PHE A 311 15.84 -19.26 -2.91
C PHE A 311 15.09 -20.28 -3.74
N THR A 312 14.20 -21.04 -3.11
CA THR A 312 13.35 -22.03 -3.78
C THR A 312 11.89 -21.81 -3.37
N PRO A 313 11.04 -21.29 -4.28
CA PRO A 313 9.61 -21.19 -4.04
C PRO A 313 8.97 -22.54 -3.73
N ARG A 314 8.11 -22.61 -2.72
CA ARG A 314 7.32 -23.80 -2.36
C ARG A 314 5.87 -23.40 -2.05
N PRO A 315 4.89 -24.29 -2.23
CA PRO A 315 3.49 -23.99 -1.92
C PRO A 315 3.33 -23.53 -0.46
N ASN A 316 2.60 -22.45 -0.26
CA ASN A 316 2.18 -21.98 1.06
C ASN A 316 0.78 -21.36 1.01
N VAL A 317 0.26 -20.89 2.14
CA VAL A 317 -1.10 -20.29 2.22
C VAL A 317 -1.24 -19.06 1.31
N GLY A 318 -0.17 -18.27 1.17
CA GLY A 318 -0.15 -17.10 0.28
C GLY A 318 0.03 -17.47 -1.19
N SER A 319 0.56 -18.64 -1.54
CA SER A 319 0.74 -19.05 -2.93
C SER A 319 0.75 -20.57 -3.02
N PRO A 320 -0.42 -21.21 -3.21
CA PRO A 320 -0.50 -22.67 -3.34
C PRO A 320 0.20 -23.21 -4.60
N LEU A 321 0.31 -22.40 -5.65
CA LEU A 321 0.96 -22.72 -6.92
C LEU A 321 1.95 -21.60 -7.30
N PRO A 322 3.08 -21.48 -6.60
CA PRO A 322 3.99 -20.35 -6.81
C PRO A 322 4.73 -20.46 -8.15
N PRO A 323 5.03 -19.34 -8.83
CA PRO A 323 5.95 -19.33 -9.96
C PRO A 323 7.30 -19.94 -9.58
N GLN A 324 7.89 -20.71 -10.49
CA GLN A 324 9.14 -21.45 -10.27
C GLN A 324 9.08 -22.44 -9.09
N ASN A 325 7.90 -23.01 -8.81
CA ASN A 325 7.70 -24.02 -7.76
C ASN A 325 8.76 -25.13 -7.77
N GLY A 326 9.44 -25.31 -6.64
CA GLY A 326 10.45 -26.36 -6.42
C GLY A 326 11.78 -26.13 -7.14
N LYS A 327 11.94 -25.03 -7.89
CA LYS A 327 13.17 -24.73 -8.64
C LYS A 327 14.06 -23.77 -7.87
N LEU A 328 15.37 -24.02 -7.88
CA LEU A 328 16.36 -23.10 -7.33
C LEU A 328 16.45 -21.85 -8.20
N CYS A 329 16.16 -20.69 -7.62
CA CYS A 329 16.21 -19.38 -8.25
C CYS A 329 17.47 -18.65 -7.79
N TYR A 330 18.21 -18.08 -8.74
CA TYR A 330 19.35 -17.20 -8.48
C TYR A 330 18.93 -15.74 -8.67
N GLY A 331 19.30 -14.84 -7.76
CA GLY A 331 18.86 -13.46 -7.84
C GLY A 331 19.28 -12.57 -6.67
N LEU A 332 18.37 -11.72 -6.19
CA LEU A 332 18.62 -10.67 -5.21
C LEU A 332 17.68 -10.80 -4.01
N ASN A 333 18.20 -10.44 -2.84
CA ASN A 333 17.41 -10.16 -1.64
C ASN A 333 17.27 -8.64 -1.49
N LEU A 334 16.04 -8.15 -1.55
CA LEU A 334 15.66 -6.73 -1.45
C LEU A 334 14.99 -6.42 -0.11
N HIS A 335 14.92 -7.37 0.82
CA HIS A 335 14.26 -7.21 2.12
C HIS A 335 14.81 -6.05 2.94
N GLN A 336 16.14 -5.89 2.95
CA GLN A 336 16.79 -4.78 3.65
C GLN A 336 16.86 -3.55 2.74
N PRO A 337 16.51 -2.35 3.23
CA PRO A 337 16.70 -1.12 2.49
C PRO A 337 18.20 -0.86 2.24
N THR A 338 18.48 -0.26 1.10
CA THR A 338 19.78 0.22 0.64
C THR A 338 19.71 1.74 0.47
N ALA A 339 20.87 2.41 0.35
CA ALA A 339 20.91 3.85 0.10
C ALA A 339 20.15 4.25 -1.20
N ASP A 340 20.12 3.35 -2.18
CA ASP A 340 19.43 3.52 -3.45
C ASP A 340 17.89 3.39 -3.33
N ASP A 341 17.34 2.83 -2.24
CA ASP A 341 15.90 2.63 -2.05
C ASP A 341 15.10 3.92 -1.81
N SER A 342 15.77 5.07 -1.83
CA SER A 342 15.14 6.39 -1.80
C SER A 342 14.39 6.75 -3.09
N THR A 343 14.53 5.97 -4.17
CA THR A 343 14.07 6.33 -5.52
C THR A 343 12.80 5.59 -5.97
N GLY A 344 11.65 5.87 -5.36
CA GLY A 344 10.30 5.56 -5.87
C GLY A 344 10.17 4.31 -6.77
N PHE A 345 9.56 4.47 -7.95
CA PHE A 345 9.49 3.42 -8.97
C PHE A 345 10.76 3.42 -9.82
N THR A 346 11.38 2.27 -9.97
CA THR A 346 12.59 2.05 -10.78
C THR A 346 12.48 0.82 -11.69
N LEU A 347 13.17 0.90 -12.84
CA LEU A 347 13.41 -0.21 -13.77
C LEU A 347 14.78 -0.88 -13.56
N LYS A 348 15.62 -0.40 -12.64
CA LYS A 348 16.98 -0.90 -12.37
C LYS A 348 17.01 -2.42 -12.30
N TYR A 349 16.12 -3.01 -11.50
CA TYR A 349 16.05 -4.46 -11.31
C TYR A 349 15.66 -5.19 -12.60
N LEU A 350 14.63 -4.71 -13.30
CA LEU A 350 14.13 -5.33 -14.53
C LEU A 350 15.19 -5.32 -15.64
N LEU A 351 15.86 -4.17 -15.81
CA LEU A 351 16.95 -4.00 -16.77
C LEU A 351 18.13 -4.91 -16.43
N ASP A 352 18.53 -4.96 -15.17
CA ASP A 352 19.62 -5.81 -14.70
C ASP A 352 19.33 -7.30 -14.93
N PHE A 353 18.14 -7.77 -14.54
CA PHE A 353 17.71 -9.16 -14.73
C PHE A 353 17.59 -9.54 -16.21
N TYR A 354 17.06 -8.65 -17.06
CA TYR A 354 17.03 -8.90 -18.50
C TYR A 354 18.45 -8.96 -19.10
N ARG A 355 19.34 -8.05 -18.68
CA ARG A 355 20.72 -7.99 -19.18
C ARG A 355 21.50 -9.26 -18.86
N GLN A 356 21.37 -9.77 -17.63
CA GLN A 356 22.10 -10.94 -17.17
C GLN A 356 21.39 -12.28 -17.43
N SER A 357 20.14 -12.28 -17.89
CA SER A 357 19.40 -13.52 -18.16
C SER A 357 20.15 -14.43 -19.12
N THR A 358 20.23 -15.72 -18.78
CA THR A 358 20.80 -16.77 -19.63
C THR A 358 19.84 -17.24 -20.71
N ALA A 359 18.59 -16.75 -20.72
CA ALA A 359 17.54 -17.08 -21.68
C ALA A 359 16.68 -15.85 -22.02
N LYS A 360 17.30 -14.85 -22.67
CA LYS A 360 16.66 -13.55 -23.00
C LYS A 360 15.37 -13.71 -23.83
N GLU A 361 15.34 -14.68 -24.72
CA GLU A 361 14.22 -14.98 -25.61
C GLU A 361 12.97 -15.47 -24.85
N LYS A 362 13.14 -15.97 -23.62
CA LYS A 362 12.05 -16.43 -22.75
C LYS A 362 11.76 -15.50 -21.58
N PHE A 363 12.51 -14.40 -21.46
CA PHE A 363 12.45 -13.52 -20.30
C PHE A 363 11.06 -12.89 -20.13
N PHE A 364 10.46 -12.37 -21.20
CA PHE A 364 9.15 -11.73 -21.14
C PHE A 364 8.02 -12.72 -21.44
N GLY A 365 7.10 -12.86 -20.49
CA GLY A 365 5.85 -13.60 -20.65
C GLY A 365 4.78 -12.84 -21.42
N LYS A 366 3.65 -13.49 -21.68
CA LYS A 366 2.52 -12.93 -22.46
C LYS A 366 1.73 -11.84 -21.74
N TYR A 367 1.89 -11.69 -20.43
CA TYR A 367 1.16 -10.74 -19.59
C TYR A 367 1.93 -9.45 -19.30
N PHE A 368 3.17 -9.34 -19.78
CA PHE A 368 4.03 -8.19 -19.49
C PHE A 368 3.38 -6.86 -19.88
N GLU A 369 2.79 -6.78 -21.07
CA GLU A 369 2.14 -5.55 -21.57
C GLU A 369 0.88 -5.18 -20.78
N GLN A 370 0.19 -6.16 -20.19
CA GLN A 370 -0.96 -5.87 -19.33
C GLN A 370 -0.51 -5.18 -18.03
N LEU A 371 0.67 -5.54 -17.51
CA LEU A 371 1.27 -4.93 -16.33
C LEU A 371 1.96 -3.60 -16.64
N SER A 372 2.82 -3.57 -17.66
CA SER A 372 3.52 -2.35 -18.09
C SER A 372 2.57 -1.33 -18.69
N GLY A 373 1.49 -1.78 -19.33
CA GLY A 373 0.49 -0.95 -19.98
C GLY A 373 0.93 -0.37 -21.32
N THR A 374 2.06 -0.80 -21.87
CA THR A 374 2.59 -0.36 -23.16
C THR A 374 3.49 -1.44 -23.75
N LEU A 375 3.45 -1.57 -25.08
CA LEU A 375 4.40 -2.40 -25.82
C LEU A 375 5.83 -1.83 -25.81
N SER A 376 5.96 -0.50 -25.69
CA SER A 376 7.24 0.18 -25.89
C SER A 376 8.29 -0.22 -24.85
N LEU A 377 7.87 -0.50 -23.61
CA LEU A 377 8.78 -0.87 -22.53
C LEU A 377 9.57 -2.14 -22.87
N ARG A 378 8.89 -3.20 -23.34
CA ARG A 378 9.57 -4.44 -23.76
C ARG A 378 10.55 -4.16 -24.89
N GLN A 379 10.10 -3.44 -25.91
CA GLN A 379 10.90 -3.13 -27.10
C GLN A 379 12.17 -2.36 -26.75
N GLN A 380 12.06 -1.36 -25.87
CA GLN A 380 13.20 -0.54 -25.44
C GLN A 380 14.19 -1.33 -24.58
N ILE A 381 13.70 -2.20 -23.68
CA ILE A 381 14.57 -3.08 -22.88
C ILE A 381 15.35 -4.02 -23.81
N ILE A 382 14.68 -4.64 -24.80
CA ILE A 382 15.32 -5.50 -25.78
C ILE A 382 16.36 -4.72 -26.62
N ALA A 383 16.04 -3.49 -26.99
CA ALA A 383 16.95 -2.58 -27.72
C ALA A 383 18.11 -2.04 -26.87
N GLY A 384 18.23 -2.44 -25.59
CA GLY A 384 19.35 -2.07 -24.73
C GLY A 384 19.28 -0.63 -24.20
N LYS A 385 18.11 0.01 -24.25
CA LYS A 385 17.94 1.38 -23.76
C LYS A 385 18.24 1.48 -22.26
N SER A 386 18.82 2.62 -21.87
CA SER A 386 19.02 2.96 -20.46
C SER A 386 17.69 3.27 -19.78
N GLU A 387 17.66 3.20 -18.44
CA GLU A 387 16.48 3.60 -17.67
C GLU A 387 16.08 5.06 -17.96
N GLY A 388 17.06 5.96 -18.08
CA GLY A 388 16.82 7.37 -18.42
C GLY A 388 16.11 7.55 -19.76
N GLU A 389 16.57 6.88 -20.82
CA GLU A 389 15.93 6.93 -22.15
C GLU A 389 14.51 6.38 -22.13
N ILE A 390 14.29 5.25 -21.44
CA ILE A 390 12.98 4.63 -21.30
C ILE A 390 12.02 5.58 -20.56
N ARG A 391 12.45 6.15 -19.44
CA ARG A 391 11.65 7.10 -18.65
C ARG A 391 11.31 8.35 -19.44
N GLN A 392 12.28 8.91 -20.17
CA GLN A 392 12.06 10.07 -21.04
C GLN A 392 10.98 9.80 -22.09
N SER A 393 10.88 8.56 -22.58
CA SER A 393 9.90 8.21 -23.61
C SER A 393 8.44 8.24 -23.12
N TRP A 394 8.16 7.95 -21.84
CA TRP A 394 6.80 8.00 -21.30
C TRP A 394 6.46 9.33 -20.61
N GLU A 395 7.45 10.19 -20.35
CA GLU A 395 7.23 11.47 -19.65
C GLU A 395 6.17 12.35 -20.30
N PRO A 396 6.01 12.42 -21.64
CA PRO A 396 4.93 13.20 -22.24
C PRO A 396 3.54 12.76 -21.77
N ALA A 397 3.24 11.46 -21.80
CA ALA A 397 1.96 10.93 -21.33
C ALA A 397 1.82 11.07 -19.80
N LEU A 398 2.90 10.82 -19.06
CA LEU A 398 2.94 10.97 -17.61
C LEU A 398 2.68 12.42 -17.17
N GLY A 399 3.26 13.40 -17.88
CA GLY A 399 3.06 14.82 -17.67
C GLY A 399 1.60 15.24 -17.89
N GLN A 400 0.96 14.74 -18.95
CA GLN A 400 -0.47 14.98 -19.19
C GLN A 400 -1.34 14.37 -18.07
N TYR A 401 -1.01 13.16 -17.63
CA TYR A 401 -1.69 12.56 -16.48
C TYR A 401 -1.52 13.39 -15.19
N LYS A 402 -0.30 13.86 -14.89
CA LYS A 402 -0.02 14.71 -13.72
C LYS A 402 -0.81 16.02 -13.75
N LEU A 403 -1.09 16.59 -14.93
CA LEU A 403 -1.97 17.75 -15.08
C LEU A 403 -3.44 17.38 -14.88
N MET A 404 -3.89 16.29 -15.51
CA MET A 404 -5.27 15.81 -15.42
C MET A 404 -5.66 15.48 -13.97
N ARG A 405 -4.80 14.78 -13.22
CA ARG A 405 -5.10 14.33 -11.85
C ARG A 405 -5.37 15.49 -10.88
N LYS A 406 -4.77 16.67 -11.10
CA LYS A 406 -4.91 17.85 -10.21
C LYS A 406 -6.36 18.30 -10.05
N GLN A 407 -7.21 18.03 -11.04
CA GLN A 407 -8.64 18.36 -10.99
C GLN A 407 -9.41 17.52 -9.97
N TYR A 408 -8.85 16.38 -9.55
CA TYR A 408 -9.54 15.37 -8.74
C TYR A 408 -8.96 15.23 -7.33
N LEU A 409 -7.86 15.91 -7.03
CA LEU A 409 -7.23 15.87 -5.72
C LEU A 409 -8.20 16.33 -4.63
N LEU A 410 -8.19 15.61 -3.52
CA LEU A 410 -8.87 15.92 -2.26
C LEU A 410 -7.87 16.42 -1.22
N TYR A 411 -6.59 16.14 -1.41
CA TYR A 411 -5.53 16.42 -0.45
C TYR A 411 -4.47 17.33 -1.08
N PRO A 412 -3.72 18.11 -0.26
CA PRO A 412 -2.55 18.82 -0.73
C PRO A 412 -1.58 17.87 -1.45
N ASP A 413 -1.19 18.24 -2.66
CA ASP A 413 -0.25 17.46 -3.48
C ASP A 413 1.17 17.46 -2.85
N PHE A 414 2.00 16.50 -3.25
CA PHE A 414 3.42 16.49 -2.89
C PHE A 414 4.14 17.59 -3.69
N LYS A 415 5.13 18.24 -3.06
CA LYS A 415 5.96 19.26 -3.71
C LYS A 415 7.00 18.64 -4.63
#